data_AF-Q9FBV9-F1
#
_entry.id   AF-Q9FBV9-F1
#
_cell.length_a   1.000
_cell.length_b   1.000
_cell.length_c   1.000
_cell.angle_alpha   90.00
_cell.angle_beta   90.00
_cell.angle_gamma   90.00
#
_symmetry.space_group_name_H-M   'P 1'
#
loop_
_entity.id
_entity.type
_entity.pdbx_description
1 polymer ?
#
loop_
_entity_poly.entity_id
_entity_poly.type
_entity_poly.pdbx_seq_one_letter_code
_entity_poly.pdbx_strand_id
1 'polypeptide(L)'
;MGYNAIYPADAIEAHRAFIARRRSLRLSEEYRTPTNDEWDACLSHFEKCKLSLGTCARAFGTSCIHEHACVRCPLLRPEPSQRDRLIEIRNNLLDRIAEAQREGWIGAVEGLEISLAGAEDKPAQHNETLKPSPTHLGCLSSARSPDAPTTPDHRTWNLAEMVRRLLRWPRGKRGLRSCPRVITDRYVNGTRLRLRRADFADGRCELKLTQKVPVLLSGAIQGLITNTYLSPAEYDVLASLPATMLSKTRFSVPPLGVDVFDGRLQGLVLGEAEFTTDEEVQAFVPPAECVAEVTDDARFAGGCLVQASRQELLGWLAEYGIRPQT
;
A
#
# COMPACT_ATOMS: atom_id res chain seq x y z
N MET A 1 -15.20 -1.21 19.92
CA MET A 1 -14.44 0.04 19.73
C MET A 1 -14.19 0.20 18.25
N GLY A 2 -14.95 1.09 17.59
CA GLY A 2 -14.89 1.27 16.13
C GLY A 2 -13.78 2.24 15.75
N TYR A 3 -12.98 1.88 14.75
CA TYR A 3 -11.96 2.73 14.16
C TYR A 3 -12.63 3.88 13.39
N ASN A 4 -12.20 5.12 13.65
CA ASN A 4 -12.69 6.28 12.91
C ASN A 4 -11.51 6.87 12.11
N ALA A 5 -11.56 6.71 10.79
CA ALA A 5 -10.59 7.32 9.89
C ALA A 5 -10.92 8.81 9.75
N ILE A 6 -10.03 9.69 10.24
CA ILE A 6 -10.20 11.14 10.12
C ILE A 6 -9.61 11.57 8.77
N TYR A 7 -10.48 11.75 7.77
CA TYR A 7 -10.10 12.33 6.48
C TYR A 7 -10.13 13.87 6.55
N PRO A 8 -9.22 14.58 5.85
CA PRO A 8 -9.31 16.03 5.72
C PRO A 8 -10.65 16.46 5.12
N ALA A 9 -11.28 17.51 5.65
CA ALA A 9 -12.58 18.00 5.18
C ALA A 9 -12.58 18.26 3.67
N ASP A 10 -11.50 18.88 3.17
CA ASP A 10 -11.32 19.19 1.75
C ASP A 10 -11.30 17.94 0.86
N ALA A 11 -10.76 16.82 1.37
CA ALA A 11 -10.76 15.54 0.65
C ALA A 11 -12.17 14.95 0.57
N ILE A 12 -12.93 15.05 1.66
CA ILE A 12 -14.34 14.62 1.70
C ILE A 12 -15.18 15.49 0.76
N GLU A 13 -14.98 16.81 0.78
CA GLU A 13 -15.71 17.76 -0.06
C GLU A 13 -15.38 17.60 -1.54
N ALA A 14 -14.10 17.45 -1.89
CA ALA A 14 -13.67 17.17 -3.26
C ALA A 14 -14.26 15.85 -3.77
N HIS A 15 -14.25 14.80 -2.95
CA HIS A 15 -14.87 13.52 -3.30
C HIS A 15 -16.39 13.65 -3.48
N ARG A 16 -17.09 14.36 -2.58
CA ARG A 16 -18.53 14.61 -2.69
C ARG A 16 -18.87 15.41 -3.94
N ALA A 17 -18.10 16.45 -4.26
CA ALA A 17 -18.27 17.26 -5.46
C ALA A 17 -18.03 16.43 -6.75
N PHE A 18 -17.01 15.56 -6.74
CA PHE A 18 -16.75 14.62 -7.83
C PHE A 18 -17.92 13.65 -8.05
N ILE A 19 -18.43 13.04 -6.98
CA ILE A 19 -19.59 12.13 -7.06
C ILE A 19 -20.83 12.89 -7.53
N ALA A 20 -21.11 14.08 -6.99
CA ALA A 20 -22.25 14.90 -7.41
C ALA A 20 -22.19 15.27 -8.90
N ARG A 21 -21.03 15.67 -9.41
CA ARG A 21 -20.82 15.99 -10.82
C ARG A 21 -20.99 14.77 -11.74
N ARG A 22 -20.62 13.57 -11.28
CA ARG A 22 -20.90 12.32 -12.01
C ARG A 22 -22.38 11.94 -11.98
N ARG A 23 -23.07 12.17 -10.86
CA ARG A 23 -24.51 11.93 -10.74
C ARG A 23 -25.31 12.85 -11.66
N SER A 24 -24.91 14.11 -11.81
CA SER A 24 -25.59 15.06 -12.69
C SER A 24 -25.45 14.76 -14.19
N LEU A 25 -24.44 13.95 -14.57
CA LEU A 25 -24.23 13.52 -15.97
C LEU A 25 -25.01 12.25 -16.32
N ARG A 26 -25.65 11.59 -15.35
CA ARG A 26 -26.46 10.40 -15.57
C ARG A 26 -27.92 10.78 -15.75
N LEU A 27 -28.60 10.05 -16.65
CA LEU A 27 -30.03 10.20 -16.89
C LEU A 27 -30.78 9.97 -15.58
N SER A 28 -31.71 10.87 -15.24
CA SER A 28 -32.42 10.87 -13.95
C SER A 28 -33.21 9.59 -13.67
N GLU A 29 -33.57 8.84 -14.72
CA GLU A 29 -34.27 7.56 -14.65
C GLU A 29 -33.47 6.48 -13.90
N GLU A 30 -32.13 6.52 -13.90
CA GLU A 30 -31.27 5.58 -13.16
C GLU A 30 -31.32 5.76 -11.63
N TYR A 31 -31.81 6.92 -11.15
CA TYR A 31 -31.93 7.22 -9.71
C TYR A 31 -33.36 7.12 -9.18
N ARG A 32 -34.28 6.53 -9.95
CA ARG A 32 -35.63 6.32 -9.44
C ARG A 32 -35.60 5.44 -8.20
N THR A 33 -36.42 5.77 -7.22
CA THR A 33 -36.64 4.89 -6.07
C THR A 33 -37.32 3.61 -6.60
N PRO A 34 -36.75 2.41 -6.33
CA PRO A 34 -37.40 1.16 -6.72
C PRO A 34 -38.76 1.05 -6.04
N THR A 35 -39.74 0.47 -6.72
CA THR A 35 -41.07 0.25 -6.13
C THR A 35 -40.99 -0.84 -5.06
N ASN A 36 -41.99 -0.91 -4.16
CA ASN A 36 -42.05 -1.98 -3.17
C ASN A 36 -42.12 -3.37 -3.84
N ASP A 37 -42.83 -3.51 -4.96
CA ASP A 37 -42.88 -4.76 -5.72
C ASP A 37 -41.51 -5.17 -6.29
N GLU A 38 -40.70 -4.20 -6.73
CA GLU A 38 -39.33 -4.45 -7.19
C GLU A 38 -38.39 -4.79 -6.04
N TRP A 39 -38.60 -4.17 -4.87
CA TRP A 39 -37.90 -4.51 -3.63
C TRP A 39 -38.24 -5.91 -3.14
N ASP A 40 -39.52 -6.27 -3.13
CA ASP A 40 -39.99 -7.59 -2.71
C ASP A 40 -39.52 -8.67 -3.70
N ALA A 41 -39.49 -8.38 -5.00
CA ALA A 41 -38.89 -9.25 -6.01
C ALA A 41 -37.38 -9.44 -5.80
N CYS A 42 -36.65 -8.38 -5.44
CA CYS A 42 -35.22 -8.42 -5.12
C CYS A 42 -34.96 -9.27 -3.87
N LEU A 43 -35.72 -9.06 -2.79
CA LEU A 43 -35.57 -9.78 -1.53
C LEU A 43 -35.95 -11.26 -1.65
N SER A 44 -37.03 -11.57 -2.38
CA SER A 44 -37.42 -12.96 -2.67
C SER A 44 -36.38 -13.71 -3.51
N HIS A 45 -35.51 -13.01 -4.23
CA HIS A 45 -34.43 -13.60 -5.04
C HIS A 45 -33.22 -14.05 -4.21
N PHE A 46 -32.92 -13.38 -3.08
CA PHE A 46 -31.81 -13.78 -2.19
C PHE A 46 -32.03 -15.17 -1.58
N GLU A 47 -33.27 -15.54 -1.28
CA GLU A 47 -33.63 -16.89 -0.82
C GLU A 47 -33.63 -17.92 -1.98
N LYS A 48 -33.71 -17.47 -3.24
CA LYS A 48 -33.84 -18.32 -4.44
C LYS A 48 -32.52 -18.56 -5.20
N CYS A 49 -31.41 -17.93 -4.83
CA CYS A 49 -30.08 -18.19 -5.44
C CYS A 49 -29.41 -19.50 -4.96
N LYS A 50 -30.22 -20.50 -4.57
CA LYS A 50 -29.77 -21.85 -4.22
C LYS A 50 -29.76 -22.73 -5.47
N LEU A 51 -28.57 -23.12 -5.89
CA LEU A 51 -28.32 -24.09 -6.95
C LEU A 51 -28.27 -25.51 -6.35
N SER A 52 -28.36 -26.52 -7.21
CA SER A 52 -28.36 -27.94 -6.82
C SER A 52 -27.13 -28.37 -6.00
N LEU A 53 -26.02 -27.63 -6.09
CA LEU A 53 -24.75 -27.90 -5.40
C LEU A 53 -24.39 -26.85 -4.34
N GLY A 54 -25.15 -25.76 -4.18
CA GLY A 54 -24.82 -24.68 -3.23
C GLY A 54 -25.42 -23.32 -3.58
N THR A 55 -24.73 -22.22 -3.30
CA THR A 55 -25.24 -20.85 -3.51
C THR A 55 -24.44 -20.12 -4.59
N CYS A 56 -25.12 -19.33 -5.44
CA CYS A 56 -24.47 -18.47 -6.42
C CYS A 56 -24.19 -17.07 -5.82
N ALA A 57 -22.94 -16.62 -5.86
CA ALA A 57 -22.54 -15.30 -5.33
C ALA A 57 -22.61 -14.16 -6.37
N ARG A 58 -23.36 -14.32 -7.47
CA ARG A 58 -23.43 -13.33 -8.56
C ARG A 58 -24.34 -12.15 -8.20
N ALA A 59 -24.01 -10.96 -8.72
CA ALA A 59 -24.78 -9.74 -8.49
C ALA A 59 -26.18 -9.77 -9.13
N PHE A 60 -27.16 -9.18 -8.43
CA PHE A 60 -28.55 -9.06 -8.86
C PHE A 60 -28.68 -8.42 -10.25
N GLY A 61 -29.60 -8.95 -11.07
CA GLY A 61 -29.90 -8.41 -12.41
C GLY A 61 -28.90 -8.79 -13.51
N THR A 62 -27.91 -9.65 -13.23
CA THR A 62 -26.94 -10.08 -14.26
C THR A 62 -27.30 -11.45 -14.83
N SER A 63 -27.51 -11.52 -16.15
CA SER A 63 -27.92 -12.75 -16.84
C SER A 63 -26.87 -13.87 -16.69
N CYS A 64 -27.30 -15.04 -16.23
CA CYS A 64 -26.46 -16.22 -16.13
C CYS A 64 -26.92 -17.30 -17.11
N ILE A 65 -25.97 -17.88 -17.85
CA ILE A 65 -26.23 -18.93 -18.86
C ILE A 65 -26.27 -20.33 -18.21
N HIS A 66 -26.22 -20.44 -16.88
CA HIS A 66 -25.68 -21.61 -16.19
C HIS A 66 -26.60 -22.23 -15.14
N GLU A 67 -27.91 -22.25 -15.37
CA GLU A 67 -28.84 -22.94 -14.46
C GLU A 67 -28.47 -24.45 -14.28
N HIS A 68 -27.69 -25.02 -15.22
CA HIS A 68 -27.13 -26.38 -15.12
C HIS A 68 -25.58 -26.51 -15.19
N ALA A 69 -24.80 -25.43 -15.38
CA ALA A 69 -23.34 -25.50 -15.58
C ALA A 69 -22.51 -25.13 -14.32
N CYS A 70 -23.12 -25.27 -13.14
CA CYS A 70 -22.67 -24.62 -11.91
C CYS A 70 -21.27 -25.06 -11.44
N VAL A 71 -20.83 -26.28 -11.74
CA VAL A 71 -19.52 -26.81 -11.34
C VAL A 71 -18.36 -26.00 -11.93
N ARG A 72 -18.52 -25.48 -13.15
CA ARG A 72 -17.53 -24.62 -13.81
C ARG A 72 -17.54 -23.17 -13.30
N CYS A 73 -18.58 -22.76 -12.58
CA CYS A 73 -18.77 -21.36 -12.22
C CYS A 73 -17.86 -20.98 -11.04
N PRO A 74 -16.98 -19.98 -11.18
CA PRO A 74 -16.13 -19.54 -10.08
C PRO A 74 -16.94 -18.94 -8.91
N LEU A 75 -18.14 -18.41 -9.19
CA LEU A 75 -19.03 -17.80 -8.20
C LEU A 75 -19.94 -18.81 -7.47
N LEU A 76 -19.94 -20.09 -7.87
CA LEU A 76 -20.62 -21.14 -7.11
C LEU A 76 -19.86 -21.37 -5.80
N ARG A 77 -20.54 -21.17 -4.67
CA ARG A 77 -20.09 -21.57 -3.33
C ARG A 77 -20.82 -22.87 -2.98
N PRO A 78 -20.16 -24.04 -3.06
CA PRO A 78 -20.87 -25.29 -2.86
C PRO A 78 -21.24 -25.46 -1.37
N GLU A 79 -22.33 -26.17 -1.11
CA GLU A 79 -22.80 -26.45 0.26
C GLU A 79 -22.06 -27.67 0.84
N PRO A 80 -21.55 -27.63 2.09
CA PRO A 80 -20.71 -28.71 2.63
C PRO A 80 -21.33 -30.11 2.57
N SER A 81 -22.66 -30.20 2.64
CA SER A 81 -23.42 -31.46 2.52
C SER A 81 -23.38 -32.07 1.11
N GLN A 82 -22.95 -31.35 0.09
CA GLN A 82 -22.91 -31.80 -1.31
C GLN A 82 -21.52 -32.33 -1.74
N ARG A 83 -20.56 -32.47 -0.79
CA ARG A 83 -19.19 -32.90 -1.08
C ARG A 83 -19.12 -34.26 -1.78
N ASP A 84 -19.85 -35.25 -1.28
CA ASP A 84 -19.82 -36.61 -1.84
C ASP A 84 -20.37 -36.63 -3.26
N ARG A 85 -21.39 -35.81 -3.52
CA ARG A 85 -21.97 -35.63 -4.85
C ARG A 85 -21.00 -34.94 -5.83
N LEU A 86 -20.17 -34.00 -5.36
CA LEU A 86 -19.09 -33.41 -6.19
C LEU A 86 -18.03 -34.45 -6.57
N ILE A 87 -17.69 -35.36 -5.65
CA ILE A 87 -16.75 -36.46 -5.91
C ILE A 87 -17.34 -37.43 -6.95
N GLU A 88 -18.64 -37.75 -6.85
CA GLU A 88 -19.35 -38.57 -7.82
C GLU A 88 -19.35 -37.93 -9.22
N ILE A 89 -19.64 -36.63 -9.31
CA ILE A 89 -19.59 -35.86 -10.57
C ILE A 89 -18.18 -35.91 -11.18
N ARG A 90 -17.13 -35.71 -10.37
CA ARG A 90 -15.74 -35.79 -10.83
C ARG A 90 -15.42 -37.17 -11.41
N ASN A 91 -15.78 -38.25 -10.70
CA ASN A 91 -15.49 -39.60 -11.17
C ASN A 91 -16.26 -39.91 -12.47
N ASN A 92 -17.52 -39.50 -12.58
CA ASN A 92 -18.28 -39.65 -13.82
C ASN A 92 -17.66 -38.89 -15.01
N LEU A 93 -17.12 -37.68 -14.76
CA LEU A 93 -16.42 -36.92 -15.79
C LEU A 93 -15.15 -37.61 -16.26
N LEU A 94 -14.37 -38.22 -15.35
CA LEU A 94 -13.19 -39.02 -15.71
C LEU A 94 -13.56 -40.20 -16.62
N ASP A 95 -14.62 -40.93 -16.28
CA ASP A 95 -15.10 -42.07 -17.08
C ASP A 95 -15.54 -41.62 -18.49
N ARG A 96 -16.25 -40.49 -18.57
CA ARG A 96 -16.73 -39.92 -19.84
C ARG A 96 -15.61 -39.36 -20.71
N ILE A 97 -14.57 -38.79 -20.11
CA ILE A 97 -13.37 -38.35 -20.86
C ILE A 97 -12.66 -39.57 -21.45
N ALA A 98 -12.47 -40.62 -20.66
CA ALA A 98 -11.85 -41.85 -21.14
C ALA A 98 -12.67 -42.49 -22.28
N GLU A 99 -14.00 -42.45 -22.21
CA GLU A 99 -14.88 -42.88 -23.30
C GLU A 99 -14.74 -42.02 -24.55
N ALA A 100 -14.84 -40.69 -24.41
CA ALA A 100 -14.72 -39.77 -25.53
C ALA A 100 -13.35 -39.85 -26.23
N GLN A 101 -12.28 -40.13 -25.47
CA GLN A 101 -10.94 -40.39 -26.03
C GLN A 101 -10.87 -41.70 -26.81
N ARG A 102 -11.49 -42.79 -26.33
CA ARG A 102 -11.56 -44.06 -27.07
C ARG A 102 -12.33 -43.94 -28.38
N GLU A 103 -13.43 -43.18 -28.37
CA GLU A 103 -14.30 -43.00 -29.53
C GLU A 103 -13.86 -41.84 -30.46
N GLY A 104 -12.79 -41.13 -30.11
CA GLY A 104 -12.23 -40.05 -30.94
C GLY A 104 -13.08 -38.77 -30.99
N TRP A 105 -13.92 -38.52 -29.99
CA TRP A 105 -14.79 -37.35 -29.92
C TRP A 105 -14.06 -36.12 -29.35
N ILE A 106 -13.10 -35.60 -30.11
CA ILE A 106 -12.17 -34.54 -29.68
C ILE A 106 -12.91 -33.28 -29.18
N GLY A 107 -13.99 -32.86 -29.85
CA GLY A 107 -14.76 -31.69 -29.43
C GLY A 107 -15.56 -31.86 -28.12
N ALA A 108 -15.81 -33.11 -27.70
CA ALA A 108 -16.47 -33.40 -26.42
C ALA A 108 -15.45 -33.44 -25.27
N VAL A 109 -14.22 -33.90 -25.54
CA VAL A 109 -13.14 -34.02 -24.54
C VAL A 109 -12.82 -32.66 -23.91
N GLU A 110 -12.62 -31.63 -24.72
CA GLU A 110 -12.27 -30.28 -24.23
C GLU A 110 -13.35 -29.73 -23.25
N GLY A 111 -14.62 -29.89 -23.59
CA GLY A 111 -15.72 -29.46 -22.71
C GLY A 111 -15.80 -30.28 -21.41
N LEU A 112 -15.48 -31.56 -21.46
CA LEU A 112 -15.47 -32.44 -20.27
C LEU A 112 -14.29 -32.13 -19.35
N GLU A 113 -13.10 -31.87 -19.89
CA GLU A 113 -11.90 -31.48 -19.13
C GLU A 113 -12.11 -30.18 -18.36
N ILE A 114 -12.74 -29.17 -18.97
CA ILE A 114 -13.10 -27.91 -18.28
C ILE A 114 -14.07 -28.17 -17.13
N SER A 115 -14.99 -29.13 -17.28
CA SER A 115 -15.92 -29.51 -16.21
C SER A 115 -15.22 -30.25 -15.09
N LEU A 116 -14.24 -31.09 -15.43
CA LEU A 116 -13.46 -31.88 -14.48
C LEU A 116 -12.60 -30.97 -13.60
N ALA A 117 -11.90 -30.00 -14.19
CA ALA A 117 -11.15 -29.00 -13.45
C ALA A 117 -12.04 -28.25 -12.45
N GLY A 118 -13.24 -27.83 -12.89
CA GLY A 118 -14.24 -27.24 -12.00
C GLY A 118 -14.66 -28.19 -10.86
N ALA A 119 -14.84 -29.49 -11.13
CA ALA A 119 -15.24 -30.47 -10.13
C ALA A 119 -14.13 -30.79 -9.12
N GLU A 120 -12.86 -30.69 -9.50
CA GLU A 120 -11.70 -30.93 -8.66
C GLU A 120 -11.41 -29.76 -7.71
N ASP A 121 -11.61 -28.52 -8.17
CA ASP A 121 -11.33 -27.32 -7.39
C ASP A 121 -12.36 -27.07 -6.27
N LYS A 122 -13.64 -27.43 -6.49
CA LYS A 122 -14.74 -27.15 -5.55
C LYS A 122 -14.61 -27.88 -4.19
N PRO A 123 -14.19 -29.16 -4.11
CA PRO A 123 -13.89 -29.84 -2.85
C PRO A 123 -12.73 -29.23 -2.05
N ALA A 124 -11.77 -28.59 -2.71
CA ALA A 124 -10.67 -27.89 -2.03
C ALA A 124 -11.16 -26.60 -1.35
N GLN A 125 -12.05 -25.85 -2.01
CA GLN A 125 -12.71 -24.66 -1.45
C GLN A 125 -13.49 -24.98 -0.16
N HIS A 126 -14.05 -26.18 -0.03
CA HIS A 126 -14.71 -26.65 1.21
C HIS A 126 -13.76 -26.82 2.40
N ASN A 127 -12.53 -27.31 2.17
CA ASN A 127 -11.62 -27.64 3.26
C ASN A 127 -10.98 -26.40 3.90
N GLU A 128 -10.92 -25.28 3.17
CA GLU A 128 -10.47 -23.99 3.68
C GLU A 128 -11.53 -23.30 4.56
N THR A 129 -12.83 -23.55 4.35
CA THR A 129 -13.90 -22.91 5.13
C THR A 129 -14.19 -23.61 6.46
N LEU A 130 -13.81 -24.87 6.62
CA LEU A 130 -14.11 -25.72 7.80
C LEU A 130 -12.98 -25.82 8.84
N LYS A 131 -11.76 -25.38 8.51
CA LYS A 131 -10.68 -25.26 9.50
C LYS A 131 -10.65 -23.82 10.02
N PRO A 132 -10.85 -23.56 11.33
CA PRO A 132 -10.30 -22.36 11.96
C PRO A 132 -8.78 -22.55 12.08
N SER A 133 -8.10 -22.77 10.95
CA SER A 133 -6.67 -22.51 10.87
C SER A 133 -6.51 -21.00 10.75
N PRO A 134 -5.62 -20.36 11.53
CA PRO A 134 -5.25 -18.98 11.27
C PRO A 134 -4.91 -18.91 9.79
N THR A 135 -5.58 -18.04 9.03
CA THR A 135 -5.11 -17.68 7.70
C THR A 135 -3.67 -17.25 7.88
N HIS A 136 -2.74 -18.07 7.39
CA HIS A 136 -1.32 -17.82 7.55
C HIS A 136 -0.97 -16.65 6.64
N LEU A 137 -1.10 -15.43 7.18
CA LEU A 137 -0.83 -14.15 6.54
C LEU A 137 0.68 -13.91 6.32
N GLY A 138 1.45 -14.98 6.06
CA GLY A 138 2.87 -14.90 5.74
C GLY A 138 3.77 -14.55 6.93
N CYS A 139 3.58 -15.17 8.10
CA CYS A 139 4.55 -15.03 9.18
C CYS A 139 5.67 -16.07 9.00
N LEU A 140 6.88 -15.62 8.63
CA LEU A 140 8.06 -16.47 8.60
C LEU A 140 8.52 -16.77 10.05
N SER A 141 8.53 -18.05 10.40
CA SER A 141 9.18 -18.60 11.57
C SER A 141 10.69 -18.36 11.51
N SER A 142 11.28 -18.04 12.66
CA SER A 142 12.68 -17.68 12.86
C SER A 142 13.69 -18.67 12.27
N ALA A 143 14.47 -18.22 11.28
CA ALA A 143 15.86 -18.64 11.05
C ALA A 143 16.65 -17.48 10.44
N ARG A 144 17.86 -17.21 10.97
CA ARG A 144 18.81 -16.18 10.50
C ARG A 144 19.37 -16.58 9.12
N SER A 145 19.46 -15.65 8.15
CA SER A 145 20.47 -15.65 7.04
C SER A 145 20.29 -14.48 6.04
N PRO A 146 21.25 -14.20 5.12
CA PRO A 146 21.66 -12.87 4.64
C PRO A 146 20.94 -12.37 3.37
N ASP A 147 19.85 -13.00 2.96
CA ASP A 147 19.15 -12.69 1.71
C ASP A 147 18.03 -11.67 1.94
N ALA A 148 18.29 -10.41 1.60
CA ALA A 148 17.24 -9.41 1.45
C ALA A 148 16.33 -9.79 0.25
N PRO A 149 14.99 -9.70 0.37
CA PRO A 149 14.15 -9.85 -0.81
C PRO A 149 14.42 -8.67 -1.76
N THR A 150 14.77 -9.00 -3.01
CA THR A 150 14.71 -8.11 -4.16
C THR A 150 13.25 -7.72 -4.38
N THR A 151 12.98 -6.40 -4.39
CA THR A 151 11.74 -5.71 -4.81
C THR A 151 10.40 -6.38 -4.47
N PRO A 152 9.54 -5.77 -3.63
CA PRO A 152 8.22 -6.33 -3.30
C PRO A 152 7.35 -6.50 -4.55
N ASP A 153 6.69 -7.66 -4.68
CA ASP A 153 5.61 -7.89 -5.63
C ASP A 153 4.48 -6.86 -5.44
N HIS A 154 3.82 -6.48 -6.54
CA HIS A 154 2.87 -5.38 -6.73
C HIS A 154 1.58 -5.46 -5.88
N ARG A 155 1.54 -6.31 -4.85
CA ARG A 155 0.38 -6.56 -3.97
C ARG A 155 0.57 -6.08 -2.53
N THR A 156 1.63 -5.33 -2.24
CA THR A 156 1.91 -4.80 -0.90
C THR A 156 1.54 -3.32 -0.79
N TRP A 157 0.99 -2.91 0.37
CA TRP A 157 0.54 -1.54 0.69
C TRP A 157 1.72 -0.57 0.88
N ASN A 158 2.55 -0.42 -0.15
CA ASN A 158 3.74 0.42 -0.14
C ASN A 158 3.53 1.59 -1.10
N LEU A 159 3.80 2.81 -0.63
CA LEU A 159 3.79 4.00 -1.48
C LEU A 159 5.18 4.21 -2.08
N ALA A 160 5.25 4.57 -3.36
CA ALA A 160 6.48 5.06 -3.94
C ALA A 160 6.81 6.43 -3.34
N GLU A 161 7.99 6.57 -2.73
CA GLU A 161 8.48 7.84 -2.21
C GLU A 161 9.16 8.60 -3.36
N MET A 162 8.46 9.58 -3.94
CA MET A 162 8.96 10.44 -5.01
C MET A 162 9.48 11.76 -4.41
N VAL A 163 10.80 11.87 -4.28
CA VAL A 163 11.45 13.01 -3.60
C VAL A 163 12.69 13.46 -4.34
N ARG A 164 12.84 14.78 -4.52
CA ARG A 164 14.11 15.42 -4.92
C ARG A 164 14.74 16.11 -3.72
N ARG A 165 16.05 15.93 -3.53
CA ARG A 165 16.82 16.51 -2.41
C ARG A 165 17.78 17.58 -2.92
N LEU A 166 17.76 18.74 -2.25
CA LEU A 166 18.52 19.91 -2.66
C LEU A 166 19.37 20.40 -1.49
N LEU A 167 20.68 20.56 -1.72
CA LEU A 167 21.55 21.28 -0.79
C LEU A 167 21.24 22.77 -0.88
N ARG A 168 21.16 23.43 0.27
CA ARG A 168 20.92 24.88 0.34
C ARG A 168 22.00 25.57 1.15
N TRP A 169 22.26 26.84 0.84
CA TRP A 169 23.13 27.66 1.67
C TRP A 169 22.50 27.84 3.06
N PRO A 170 23.26 27.70 4.15
CA PRO A 170 22.80 28.08 5.48
C PRO A 170 22.61 29.60 5.56
N ARG A 171 21.46 30.11 5.12
CA ARG A 171 21.04 31.48 5.46
C ARG A 171 20.54 31.47 6.89
N GLY A 172 20.88 32.52 7.65
CA GLY A 172 20.37 32.71 9.01
C GLY A 172 18.84 32.62 9.02
N LYS A 173 18.25 32.18 10.14
CA LYS A 173 16.81 31.88 10.36
C LYS A 173 15.80 33.00 9.98
N ARG A 174 16.26 34.14 9.44
CA ARG A 174 15.45 35.31 9.07
C ARG A 174 14.73 35.05 7.75
N GLY A 175 13.40 35.11 7.79
CA GLY A 175 12.54 35.14 6.60
C GLY A 175 11.64 33.94 6.39
N LEU A 176 11.83 32.86 7.15
CA LEU A 176 10.99 31.65 7.07
C LEU A 176 9.68 31.87 7.85
N ARG A 177 8.63 32.40 7.20
CA ARG A 177 7.27 32.46 7.75
C ARG A 177 6.63 31.07 7.75
N SER A 178 7.15 30.16 8.56
CA SER A 178 6.58 28.82 8.72
C SER A 178 6.67 28.38 10.18
N CYS A 179 5.60 27.78 10.71
CA CYS A 179 5.67 27.10 12.01
C CYS A 179 6.63 25.91 11.89
N PRO A 180 7.82 25.95 12.53
CA PRO A 180 8.75 24.85 12.47
C PRO A 180 8.22 23.65 13.28
N ARG A 181 8.68 22.46 12.91
CA ARG A 181 8.53 21.25 13.72
C ARG A 181 9.89 20.62 13.97
N VAL A 182 10.11 20.17 15.20
CA VAL A 182 11.31 19.43 15.57
C VAL A 182 11.05 17.96 15.33
N ILE A 183 11.90 17.33 14.55
CA ILE A 183 11.78 15.92 14.17
C ILE A 183 12.96 15.16 14.77
N THR A 184 12.64 14.17 15.60
CA THR A 184 13.60 13.20 16.12
C THR A 184 13.32 11.84 15.51
N ASP A 185 14.29 11.33 14.76
CA ASP A 185 14.27 10.02 14.12
C ASP A 185 15.19 9.05 14.87
N ARG A 186 14.65 7.89 15.23
CA ARG A 186 15.38 6.74 15.79
C ARG A 186 15.46 5.66 14.72
N TYR A 187 16.65 5.46 14.17
CA TYR A 187 16.94 4.40 13.20
C TYR A 187 17.27 3.12 13.96
N VAL A 188 16.36 2.14 13.93
CA VAL A 188 16.50 0.89 14.70
C VAL A 188 17.65 0.08 14.11
N ASN A 189 18.65 -0.22 14.95
CA ASN A 189 19.92 -0.79 14.53
C ASN A 189 19.72 -2.14 13.83
N GLY A 190 20.41 -2.35 12.71
CA GLY A 190 20.34 -3.60 11.93
C GLY A 190 19.02 -3.82 11.18
N THR A 191 18.15 -2.80 11.10
CA THR A 191 16.84 -2.91 10.42
C THR A 191 16.62 -1.76 9.43
N ARG A 192 15.53 -1.86 8.67
CA ARG A 192 15.02 -0.78 7.80
C ARG A 192 13.97 0.10 8.48
N LEU A 193 13.79 -0.05 9.79
CA LEU A 193 12.75 0.61 10.56
C LEU A 193 13.28 1.93 11.13
N ARG A 194 12.44 2.96 11.05
CA ARG A 194 12.68 4.26 11.65
C ARG A 194 11.46 4.66 12.46
N LEU A 195 11.67 4.90 13.75
CA LEU A 195 10.67 5.45 14.64
C LEU A 195 10.84 6.98 14.67
N ARG A 196 9.81 7.73 14.30
CA ARG A 196 9.83 9.20 14.21
C ARG A 196 8.92 9.80 15.28
N ARG A 197 9.42 10.84 15.94
CA ARG A 197 8.65 11.81 16.71
C ARG A 197 8.77 13.18 16.07
N ALA A 198 7.65 13.86 15.83
CA ALA A 198 7.60 15.21 15.32
C ALA A 198 6.79 16.09 16.26
N ASP A 199 7.46 17.03 16.93
CA ASP A 199 6.86 17.99 17.84
C ASP A 199 6.63 19.31 17.09
N PHE A 200 5.38 19.77 17.05
CA PHE A 200 4.96 20.98 16.34
C PHE A 200 4.94 22.18 17.30
N ALA A 201 5.16 23.38 16.76
CA ALA A 201 5.14 24.62 17.56
C ALA A 201 3.78 24.90 18.25
N ASP A 202 2.69 24.30 17.76
CA ASP A 202 1.34 24.40 18.35
C ASP A 202 1.09 23.39 19.48
N GLY A 203 2.10 22.62 19.88
CA GLY A 203 2.01 21.62 20.93
C GLY A 203 1.54 20.23 20.47
N ARG A 204 1.18 20.06 19.19
CA ARG A 204 0.89 18.72 18.65
C ARG A 204 2.15 17.88 18.58
N CYS A 205 1.98 16.57 18.71
CA CYS A 205 3.04 15.58 18.55
C CYS A 205 2.55 14.47 17.64
N GLU A 206 3.32 14.16 16.60
CA GLU A 206 3.07 13.05 15.68
C GLU A 206 4.12 11.96 15.89
N LEU A 207 3.66 10.73 16.09
CA LEU A 207 4.49 9.56 16.33
C LEU A 207 4.21 8.53 15.23
N LYS A 208 5.27 7.98 14.62
CA LYS A 208 5.10 6.93 13.60
C LYS A 208 6.28 5.99 13.48
N LEU A 209 5.97 4.74 13.13
CA LEU A 209 6.91 3.75 12.64
C LEU A 209 6.93 3.81 11.12
N THR A 210 8.12 3.86 10.53
CA THR A 210 8.32 3.85 9.09
C THR A 210 9.23 2.70 8.70
N GLN A 211 8.86 1.92 7.68
CA GLN A 211 9.78 1.05 6.96
C GLN A 211 10.15 1.70 5.62
N LYS A 212 11.46 1.78 5.32
CA LYS A 212 11.95 2.22 4.01
C LYS A 212 12.65 1.08 3.29
N VAL A 213 12.16 0.72 2.11
CA VAL A 213 12.79 -0.27 1.24
C VAL A 213 13.36 0.47 0.03
N PRO A 214 14.70 0.58 -0.09
CA PRO A 214 15.32 1.22 -1.25
C PRO A 214 14.92 0.51 -2.53
N VAL A 215 14.66 1.30 -3.58
CA VAL A 215 14.54 0.80 -4.95
C VAL A 215 15.77 1.27 -5.70
N LEU A 216 16.47 0.37 -6.38
CA LEU A 216 17.69 0.67 -7.16
C LEU A 216 17.32 1.31 -8.51
N LEU A 217 16.57 2.41 -8.47
CA LEU A 217 16.29 3.25 -9.63
C LEU A 217 16.93 4.62 -9.37
N SER A 218 17.50 5.22 -10.42
CA SER A 218 17.98 6.60 -10.35
C SER A 218 16.79 7.56 -10.51
N GLY A 219 16.88 8.72 -9.87
CA GLY A 219 15.90 9.81 -9.97
C GLY A 219 15.00 9.96 -8.73
N ALA A 220 13.82 10.53 -8.94
CA ALA A 220 12.94 10.94 -7.84
C ALA A 220 12.35 9.78 -7.05
N ILE A 221 12.19 8.58 -7.64
CA ILE A 221 11.70 7.40 -6.92
C ILE A 221 12.83 6.86 -6.04
N GLN A 222 12.76 7.15 -4.75
CA GLN A 222 13.81 6.82 -3.78
C GLN A 222 13.61 5.46 -3.11
N GLY A 223 12.39 4.92 -3.18
CA GLY A 223 12.06 3.63 -2.60
C GLY A 223 10.58 3.49 -2.28
N LEU A 224 10.28 2.39 -1.59
CA LEU A 224 8.97 2.09 -1.06
C LEU A 224 8.92 2.46 0.43
N ILE A 225 7.88 3.19 0.82
CA ILE A 225 7.66 3.64 2.19
C ILE A 225 6.33 3.10 2.73
N THR A 226 6.40 2.57 3.95
CA THR A 226 5.23 2.15 4.72
C THR A 226 5.24 2.90 6.03
N ASN A 227 4.17 3.64 6.33
CA ASN A 227 4.04 4.41 7.57
C ASN A 227 2.89 3.87 8.41
N THR A 228 3.15 3.68 9.70
CA THR A 228 2.16 3.34 10.72
C THR A 228 2.20 4.41 11.80
N TYR A 229 1.11 5.15 11.99
CA TYR A 229 0.99 6.13 13.07
C TYR A 229 0.77 5.43 14.40
N LEU A 230 1.35 5.98 15.46
CA LEU A 230 1.41 5.35 16.77
C LEU A 230 0.78 6.25 17.83
N SER A 231 0.16 5.61 18.82
CA SER A 231 -0.11 6.21 20.12
C SER A 231 1.21 6.41 20.92
N PRO A 232 1.21 7.26 21.95
CA PRO A 232 2.36 7.41 22.84
C PRO A 232 2.83 6.09 23.47
N ALA A 233 1.89 5.25 23.92
CA ALA A 233 2.23 3.97 24.54
C ALA A 233 2.92 3.00 23.57
N GLU A 234 2.43 2.91 22.32
CA GLU A 234 3.07 2.09 21.28
C GLU A 234 4.46 2.62 20.93
N TYR A 235 4.61 3.95 20.86
CA TYR A 235 5.91 4.59 20.64
C TYR A 235 6.90 4.25 21.74
N ASP A 236 6.51 4.35 23.01
CA ASP A 236 7.40 4.10 24.15
C ASP A 236 7.91 2.65 24.16
N VAL A 237 7.04 1.68 23.84
CA VAL A 237 7.44 0.27 23.68
C VAL A 237 8.48 0.13 22.58
N LEU A 238 8.24 0.69 21.39
CA LEU A 238 9.17 0.60 20.26
C LEU A 238 10.45 1.41 20.48
N ALA A 239 10.40 2.49 21.26
CA ALA A 239 11.54 3.34 21.58
C ALA A 239 12.58 2.62 22.45
N SER A 240 12.19 1.55 23.16
CA SER A 240 13.10 0.68 23.91
C SER A 240 14.12 -0.05 23.03
N LEU A 241 13.85 -0.19 21.72
CA LEU A 241 14.77 -0.85 20.80
C LEU A 241 16.06 -0.02 20.60
N PRO A 242 17.22 -0.70 20.46
CA PRO A 242 18.48 -0.03 20.21
C PRO A 242 18.43 0.70 18.86
N ALA A 243 18.72 1.99 18.89
CA ALA A 243 18.60 2.85 17.72
C ALA A 243 19.61 3.98 17.74
N THR A 244 20.03 4.41 16.55
CA THR A 244 20.84 5.62 16.38
C THR A 244 19.93 6.81 16.10
N MET A 245 20.19 7.94 16.76
CA MET A 245 19.33 9.12 16.71
C MET A 245 19.81 10.18 15.73
N LEU A 246 18.85 10.79 15.05
CA LEU A 246 19.02 11.95 14.18
C LEU A 246 17.94 12.98 14.54
N SER A 247 18.34 14.23 14.78
CA SER A 247 17.41 15.34 15.05
C SER A 247 17.57 16.43 14.02
N LYS A 248 16.45 17.04 13.64
CA LYS A 248 16.38 18.14 12.67
C LYS A 248 15.19 19.03 12.93
N THR A 249 15.30 20.30 12.55
CA THR A 249 14.18 21.23 12.52
C THR A 249 13.68 21.35 11.08
N ARG A 250 12.42 20.99 10.83
CA ARG A 250 11.79 21.10 9.51
C ARG A 250 10.93 22.37 9.42
N PHE A 251 11.23 23.19 8.42
CA PHE A 251 10.45 24.35 8.00
C PHE A 251 9.62 23.98 6.76
N SER A 252 8.38 24.47 6.68
CA SER A 252 7.56 24.30 5.48
C SER A 252 7.67 25.56 4.63
N VAL A 253 8.37 25.46 3.50
CA VAL A 253 8.68 26.57 2.60
C VAL A 253 8.28 26.16 1.19
N PRO A 254 6.98 26.19 0.85
CA PRO A 254 6.50 25.67 -0.42
C PRO A 254 7.34 26.19 -1.61
N PRO A 255 7.77 25.30 -2.51
CA PRO A 255 7.40 23.89 -2.63
C PRO A 255 8.22 22.90 -1.77
N LEU A 256 9.13 23.38 -0.90
CA LEU A 256 10.08 22.56 -0.15
C LEU A 256 9.71 22.35 1.33
N GLY A 257 10.00 21.16 1.84
CA GLY A 257 10.30 20.94 3.26
C GLY A 257 11.79 21.17 3.50
N VAL A 258 12.15 22.21 4.25
CA VAL A 258 13.55 22.55 4.52
C VAL A 258 13.96 22.01 5.89
N ASP A 259 14.88 21.07 5.90
CA ASP A 259 15.52 20.55 7.11
C ASP A 259 16.79 21.31 7.44
N VAL A 260 16.86 21.80 8.67
CA VAL A 260 18.08 22.31 9.29
C VAL A 260 18.53 21.31 10.34
N PHE A 261 19.76 20.84 10.20
CA PHE A 261 20.34 19.88 11.12
C PHE A 261 21.24 20.57 12.16
N ASP A 262 21.26 20.01 13.36
CA ASP A 262 22.01 20.50 14.51
C ASP A 262 23.07 19.48 14.98
N GLY A 263 23.88 19.87 15.97
CA GLY A 263 24.90 18.99 16.58
C GLY A 263 25.97 18.58 15.57
N ARG A 264 26.22 17.28 15.43
CA ARG A 264 27.25 16.75 14.51
C ARG A 264 27.01 17.12 13.05
N LEU A 265 25.76 17.43 12.69
CA LEU A 265 25.37 17.81 11.34
C LEU A 265 25.13 19.32 11.16
N GLN A 266 25.54 20.14 12.14
CA GLN A 266 25.32 21.59 12.11
C GLN A 266 25.82 22.22 10.80
N GLY A 267 24.95 23.03 10.19
CA GLY A 267 25.25 23.71 8.92
C GLY A 267 24.85 22.93 7.66
N LEU A 268 24.41 21.68 7.80
CA LEU A 268 23.68 20.99 6.74
C LEU A 268 22.25 21.53 6.66
N VAL A 269 21.85 21.97 5.46
CA VAL A 269 20.48 22.36 5.14
C VAL A 269 20.03 21.61 3.90
N LEU A 270 18.98 20.81 4.03
CA LEU A 270 18.40 20.03 2.93
C LEU A 270 16.98 20.51 2.63
N GLY A 271 16.71 20.85 1.37
CA GLY A 271 15.35 20.98 0.86
C GLY A 271 14.89 19.64 0.31
N GLU A 272 13.71 19.18 0.72
CA GLU A 272 13.04 18.03 0.11
C GLU A 272 11.77 18.52 -0.61
N ALA A 273 11.63 18.21 -1.89
CA ALA A 273 10.40 18.35 -2.65
C ALA A 273 9.74 16.98 -2.76
N GLU A 274 8.49 16.84 -2.30
CA GLU A 274 7.70 15.61 -2.39
C GLU A 274 6.72 15.72 -3.56
N PHE A 275 6.58 14.66 -4.34
CA PHE A 275 5.74 14.62 -5.54
C PHE A 275 4.79 13.41 -5.52
N THR A 276 3.71 13.49 -6.29
CA THR A 276 2.75 12.39 -6.43
C THR A 276 2.71 11.80 -7.84
N THR A 277 3.28 12.52 -8.81
CA THR A 277 3.26 12.16 -10.24
C THR A 277 4.61 12.46 -10.89
N ASP A 278 4.90 11.76 -12.00
CA ASP A 278 6.13 11.99 -12.77
C ASP A 278 6.10 13.36 -13.45
N GLU A 279 4.92 13.86 -13.85
CA GLU A 279 4.77 15.19 -14.45
C GLU A 279 5.19 16.31 -13.48
N GLU A 280 4.81 16.22 -12.21
CA GLU A 280 5.23 17.18 -11.18
C GLU A 280 6.75 17.16 -10.98
N VAL A 281 7.37 15.97 -11.02
CA VAL A 281 8.82 15.81 -10.92
C VAL A 281 9.54 16.50 -12.07
N GLN A 282 9.05 16.34 -13.30
CA GLN A 282 9.65 16.93 -14.50
C GLN A 282 9.44 18.44 -14.58
N ALA A 283 8.27 18.93 -14.13
CA ALA A 283 7.96 20.36 -14.11
C ALA A 283 8.70 21.12 -12.99
N PHE A 284 9.22 20.42 -11.98
CA PHE A 284 9.86 21.05 -10.83
C PHE A 284 11.19 21.73 -11.19
N VAL A 285 11.22 23.04 -10.95
CA VAL A 285 12.43 23.87 -11.05
C VAL A 285 12.96 24.17 -9.64
N PRO A 286 14.18 23.72 -9.28
CA PRO A 286 14.80 24.04 -8.00
C PRO A 286 14.88 25.57 -7.77
N PRO A 287 14.50 26.06 -6.58
CA PRO A 287 14.67 27.48 -6.25
C PRO A 287 16.14 27.90 -6.36
N ALA A 288 16.40 29.13 -6.81
CA ALA A 288 17.76 29.67 -7.03
C ALA A 288 18.69 29.66 -5.80
N GLU A 289 18.12 29.44 -4.61
CA GLU A 289 18.85 29.36 -3.34
C GLU A 289 19.45 27.97 -3.08
N CYS A 290 19.12 27.00 -3.93
CA CYS A 290 19.66 25.65 -3.89
C CYS A 290 21.02 25.63 -4.60
N VAL A 291 22.01 25.05 -3.93
CA VAL A 291 23.39 24.97 -4.39
C VAL A 291 23.59 23.79 -5.34
N ALA A 292 22.99 22.64 -5.00
CA ALA A 292 23.11 21.42 -5.78
C ALA A 292 21.93 20.49 -5.51
N GLU A 293 21.62 19.62 -6.48
CA GLU A 293 20.74 18.49 -6.29
C GLU A 293 21.55 17.26 -5.85
N VAL A 294 21.10 16.63 -4.76
CA VAL A 294 21.75 15.47 -4.11
C VAL A 294 20.77 14.29 -4.00
N THR A 295 19.79 14.22 -4.89
CA THR A 295 18.75 13.18 -4.92
C THR A 295 19.35 11.77 -5.03
N ASP A 296 20.31 11.58 -5.94
CA ASP A 296 20.99 10.30 -6.16
C ASP A 296 22.23 10.09 -5.26
N ASP A 297 22.60 11.07 -4.43
CA ASP A 297 23.73 10.93 -3.52
C ASP A 297 23.28 10.30 -2.18
N ALA A 298 23.57 9.01 -2.05
CA ALA A 298 23.24 8.22 -0.87
C ALA A 298 23.81 8.81 0.44
N ARG A 299 24.89 9.60 0.41
CA ARG A 299 25.49 10.24 1.60
C ARG A 299 24.51 11.18 2.30
N PHE A 300 23.62 11.82 1.54
CA PHE A 300 22.61 12.75 2.06
C PHE A 300 21.27 12.06 2.39
N ALA A 301 21.18 10.74 2.26
CA ALA A 301 20.04 9.99 2.77
C ALA A 301 20.10 9.92 4.30
N GLY A 302 18.94 10.01 4.97
CA GLY A 302 18.88 10.03 6.44
C GLY A 302 19.52 8.81 7.13
N GLY A 303 19.50 7.64 6.47
CA GLY A 303 20.16 6.43 6.97
C GLY A 303 21.69 6.47 6.94
N CYS A 304 22.29 7.27 6.05
CA CYS A 304 23.73 7.53 6.04
C CYS A 304 24.09 8.70 6.96
N LEU A 305 23.31 9.79 6.93
CA LEU A 305 23.51 10.96 7.79
C LEU A 305 23.48 10.62 9.29
N VAL A 306 22.68 9.64 9.70
CA VAL A 306 22.64 9.22 11.10
C VAL A 306 23.98 8.63 11.57
N GLN A 307 24.80 8.05 10.68
CA GLN A 307 26.12 7.50 11.00
C GLN A 307 27.26 8.47 10.69
N ALA A 308 27.00 9.54 9.93
CA ALA A 308 28.03 10.48 9.49
C ALA A 308 28.68 11.23 10.67
N SER A 309 30.01 11.26 10.67
CA SER A 309 30.81 12.11 11.55
C SER A 309 30.80 13.57 11.08
N ARG A 310 31.19 14.49 11.97
CA ARG A 310 31.33 15.91 11.64
C ARG A 310 32.35 16.14 10.51
N GLN A 311 33.47 15.41 10.54
CA GLN A 311 34.54 15.55 9.56
C GLN A 311 34.10 15.07 8.18
N GLU A 312 33.43 13.92 8.10
CA GLU A 312 32.88 13.42 6.84
C GLU A 312 31.87 14.39 6.26
N LEU A 313 30.92 14.90 7.06
CA LEU A 313 29.96 15.89 6.58
C LEU A 313 30.64 17.13 6.00
N LEU A 314 31.65 17.68 6.69
CA LEU A 314 32.37 18.85 6.20
C LEU A 314 33.09 18.57 4.87
N GLY A 315 33.66 17.36 4.73
CA GLY A 315 34.23 16.89 3.46
C GLY A 315 33.19 16.86 2.34
N TRP A 316 32.03 16.23 2.60
CA TRP A 316 30.96 16.13 1.61
C TRP A 316 30.42 17.50 1.21
N LEU A 317 30.18 18.41 2.17
CA LEU A 317 29.71 19.77 1.88
C LEU A 317 30.73 20.58 1.07
N ALA A 318 32.03 20.38 1.31
CA ALA A 318 33.09 21.07 0.59
C ALA A 318 33.15 20.67 -0.89
N GLU A 319 32.80 19.43 -1.24
CA GLU A 319 32.67 18.97 -2.65
C GLU A 319 31.61 19.77 -3.42
N TYR A 320 30.58 20.27 -2.72
CA TYR A 320 29.55 21.15 -3.27
C TYR A 320 29.83 22.65 -3.05
N GLY A 321 31.05 23.01 -2.64
CA GLY A 321 31.44 24.40 -2.39
C GLY A 321 30.82 25.03 -1.13
N ILE A 322 30.21 24.23 -0.26
CA ILE A 322 29.59 24.71 0.98
C ILE A 322 30.59 24.58 2.12
N ARG A 323 30.91 25.71 2.77
CA ARG A 323 31.76 25.74 3.97
C ARG A 323 30.98 26.36 5.13
N PRO A 324 30.33 25.53 5.98
CA PRO A 324 29.63 26.05 7.15
C PRO A 324 30.61 26.76 8.08
N GLN A 325 30.22 27.93 8.58
CA GLN A 325 30.96 28.55 9.68
C GLN A 325 30.78 27.66 10.91
N THR A 326 31.90 27.32 11.56
CA THR A 326 31.98 26.58 12.83
C THR A 326 31.15 27.23 13.91
#